data_AF-A0A7Y0UHG2-F1
#
_entry.id   AF-A0A7Y0UHG2-F1
#
_cell.length_a   1.000
_cell.length_b   1.000
_cell.length_c   1.000
_cell.angle_alpha   90.00
_cell.angle_beta   90.00
_cell.angle_gamma   90.00
#
_symmetry.space_group_name_H-M   'P 1'
#
loop_
_entity.id
_entity.type
_entity.pdbx_description
1 polymer ?
#
loop_
_entity_poly.entity_id
_entity_poly.type
_entity_poly.pdbx_seq_one_letter_code
_entity_poly.pdbx_strand_id
1 'polypeptide(L)'
;MSKLPAAEIRALREILAHPHGTGAGCRCATETELTPHESGKPHASEATHDENQTRHGRPAHPPMQPVDIDEIANTWAPRFELLADLTRLKLLSYMHIYPGSCVQDLANAAGITQTAASQALRVLRDEGWVSADRDGRLMRYTLKDTAAHQMLHFIGHIHV
;
A
#
# COMPACT_ATOMS: atom_id res chain seq x y z
N MET A 1 -17.50 14.46 -21.04
CA MET A 1 -16.33 15.33 -21.30
C MET A 1 -16.15 16.25 -20.11
N SER A 2 -15.32 15.86 -19.14
CA SER A 2 -14.79 16.76 -18.12
C SER A 2 -13.28 16.57 -18.17
N LYS A 3 -12.57 17.54 -18.76
CA LYS A 3 -11.11 17.60 -18.62
C LYS A 3 -10.88 18.11 -17.20
N LEU A 4 -10.17 17.35 -16.37
CA LEU A 4 -9.70 17.92 -15.10
C LEU A 4 -8.90 19.20 -15.40
N PRO A 5 -9.15 20.29 -14.68
CA PRO A 5 -8.41 21.53 -14.87
C PRO A 5 -6.93 21.27 -14.65
N ALA A 6 -6.06 21.92 -15.42
CA ALA A 6 -4.61 21.75 -15.36
C ALA A 6 -4.01 21.94 -13.94
N ALA A 7 -4.75 22.60 -13.04
CA ALA A 7 -4.44 22.76 -11.63
C ALA A 7 -4.44 21.44 -10.84
N GLU A 8 -5.33 20.50 -11.17
CA GLU A 8 -5.48 19.23 -10.45
C GLU A 8 -4.39 18.23 -10.85
N ILE A 9 -4.00 18.26 -12.13
CA ILE A 9 -2.82 17.54 -12.65
C ILE A 9 -1.54 18.10 -12.04
N ARG A 10 -1.47 19.42 -11.79
CA ARG A 10 -0.35 20.06 -11.09
C ARG A 10 -0.30 19.64 -9.61
N ALA A 11 -1.44 19.60 -8.92
CA ALA A 11 -1.52 19.14 -7.52
C ALA A 11 -1.08 17.68 -7.38
N LEU A 12 -1.47 16.80 -8.30
CA LEU A 12 -1.03 15.41 -8.29
C LEU A 12 0.48 15.27 -8.59
N ARG A 13 1.03 16.14 -9.45
CA ARG A 13 2.49 16.25 -9.67
C ARG A 13 3.22 16.73 -8.43
N GLU A 14 2.68 17.68 -7.67
CA GLU A 14 3.27 18.19 -6.44
C GLU A 14 3.27 17.14 -5.32
N ILE A 15 2.18 16.38 -5.17
CA ILE A 15 2.08 15.26 -4.21
C ILE A 15 3.10 14.16 -4.53
N LEU A 16 3.34 13.86 -5.81
CA LEU A 16 4.29 12.84 -6.24
C LEU A 16 5.75 13.35 -6.39
N ALA A 17 6.01 14.65 -6.21
CA ALA A 17 7.33 15.27 -6.40
C ALA A 17 8.07 15.61 -5.09
N HIS A 18 7.43 15.55 -3.92
CA HIS A 18 8.04 15.95 -2.64
C HIS A 18 7.92 14.87 -1.55
N PRO A 19 8.83 13.88 -1.48
CA PRO A 19 8.76 12.81 -0.48
C PRO A 19 9.28 13.17 0.93
N HIS A 20 9.74 14.40 1.21
CA HIS A 20 10.21 14.75 2.56
C HIS A 20 9.83 16.17 2.97
N GLY A 21 8.92 16.25 3.94
CA GLY A 21 8.70 17.43 4.77
C GLY A 21 9.91 17.65 5.68
N THR A 22 10.54 18.79 5.53
CA THR A 22 11.53 19.36 6.43
C THR A 22 10.91 19.56 7.81
N GLY A 23 11.18 18.63 8.74
CA GLY A 23 10.78 18.71 10.14
C GLY A 23 12.00 18.79 11.03
N ALA A 24 12.40 20.01 11.37
CA ALA A 24 13.43 20.29 12.34
C ALA A 24 13.05 19.74 13.73
N GLY A 25 14.02 19.12 14.40
CA GLY A 25 14.21 19.16 15.85
C GLY A 25 13.15 18.48 16.72
N CYS A 26 13.45 17.26 17.19
CA CYS A 26 13.12 16.91 18.56
C CYS A 26 14.20 15.98 19.12
N ARG A 27 14.99 16.51 20.06
CA ARG A 27 15.99 15.76 20.83
C ARG A 27 15.27 15.09 22.00
N CYS A 28 15.28 13.77 22.07
CA CYS A 28 14.87 13.04 23.27
C CYS A 28 15.89 11.93 23.53
N ALA A 29 16.81 12.18 24.46
CA ALA A 29 17.50 11.16 25.26
C ALA A 29 18.35 11.88 26.33
N THR A 30 17.75 12.18 27.47
CA THR A 30 18.47 12.42 28.72
C THR A 30 17.77 11.67 29.84
N GLU A 31 18.60 11.01 30.65
CA GLU A 31 18.35 10.54 32.03
C GLU A 31 17.69 9.17 32.20
N THR A 32 18.57 8.16 32.06
CA THR A 32 18.56 6.97 32.89
C THR A 32 19.14 7.30 34.26
N GLU A 33 18.55 6.69 35.29
CA GLU A 33 19.03 6.45 36.67
C GLU A 33 18.27 7.17 37.79
N LEU A 34 17.60 6.35 38.61
CA LEU A 34 17.59 6.29 40.09
C LEU A 34 16.30 5.54 40.47
N THR A 35 16.21 4.56 41.36
CA THR A 35 17.08 3.68 42.17
C THR A 35 16.11 2.67 42.81
N PRO A 36 16.60 1.56 43.40
CA PRO A 36 15.76 0.46 43.87
C PRO A 36 15.18 0.72 45.26
N HIS A 37 13.98 0.21 45.54
CA HIS A 37 13.50 0.05 46.92
C HIS A 37 13.16 -1.41 47.20
N GLU A 38 13.86 -1.92 48.20
CA GLU A 38 13.85 -3.28 48.72
C GLU A 38 12.62 -3.57 49.60
N SER A 39 12.34 -4.88 49.66
CA SER A 39 11.90 -5.66 50.84
C SER A 39 10.45 -5.60 51.32
N GLY A 40 9.81 -6.78 51.29
CA GLY A 40 8.62 -7.09 52.09
C GLY A 40 7.82 -8.32 51.65
N LYS A 41 8.29 -9.54 51.99
CA LYS A 41 7.43 -10.75 52.12
C LYS A 41 7.07 -10.91 53.61
N PRO A 42 6.12 -11.76 54.02
CA PRO A 42 4.91 -12.26 53.35
C PRO A 42 3.65 -12.03 54.23
N HIS A 43 2.46 -11.97 53.64
CA HIS A 43 1.23 -12.21 54.41
C HIS A 43 0.42 -13.30 53.75
N ALA A 44 0.40 -14.45 54.43
CA ALA A 44 -0.50 -15.54 54.17
C ALA A 44 -1.92 -15.12 54.56
N SER A 45 -2.86 -15.27 53.65
CA SER A 45 -4.26 -15.48 53.99
C SER A 45 -4.87 -16.37 52.90
N GLU A 46 -5.24 -17.55 53.39
CA GLU A 46 -6.29 -18.43 52.92
C GLU A 46 -6.55 -18.55 51.41
N ALA A 47 -5.96 -19.60 50.85
CA ALA A 47 -6.52 -20.34 49.73
C ALA A 47 -7.90 -20.89 50.12
N THR A 48 -8.95 -20.13 49.86
CA THR A 48 -10.27 -20.70 49.60
C THR A 48 -10.30 -21.05 48.12
N HIS A 49 -10.10 -22.33 47.81
CA HIS A 49 -10.34 -22.89 46.48
C HIS A 49 -11.84 -22.80 46.18
N ASP A 50 -12.25 -21.72 45.54
CA ASP A 50 -13.48 -21.69 44.76
C ASP A 50 -13.12 -22.12 43.33
N GLU A 51 -13.24 -23.43 43.07
CA GLU A 51 -12.90 -24.04 41.76
C GLU A 51 -13.88 -23.66 40.64
N ASN A 52 -14.80 -22.73 40.87
CA ASN A 52 -15.80 -22.32 39.89
C ASN A 52 -15.59 -20.90 39.36
N GLN A 53 -14.34 -20.49 39.18
CA GLN A 53 -14.01 -19.28 38.43
C GLN A 53 -13.80 -19.65 36.96
N THR A 54 -14.90 -19.57 36.21
CA THR A 54 -15.01 -19.54 34.74
C THR A 54 -13.67 -19.67 34.03
N ARG A 55 -13.30 -20.91 33.68
CA ARG A 55 -12.33 -21.14 32.61
C ARG A 55 -12.95 -20.56 31.35
N HIS A 56 -12.74 -19.28 31.09
CA HIS A 56 -12.84 -18.73 29.74
C HIS A 56 -11.83 -19.54 28.93
N GLY A 57 -12.31 -20.63 28.33
CA GLY A 57 -11.50 -21.47 27.46
C GLY A 57 -10.81 -20.53 26.49
N ARG A 58 -9.47 -20.60 26.43
CA ARG A 58 -8.72 -19.93 25.38
C ARG A 58 -9.45 -20.25 24.07
N PRO A 59 -9.86 -19.25 23.27
CA PRO A 59 -10.51 -19.55 22.00
C PRO A 59 -9.62 -20.55 21.28
N ALA A 60 -10.19 -21.71 20.96
CA ALA A 60 -9.47 -22.72 20.20
C ALA A 60 -9.08 -22.02 18.89
N HIS A 61 -7.78 -21.75 18.72
CA HIS A 61 -7.31 -21.23 17.45
C HIS A 61 -7.74 -22.25 16.40
N PRO A 62 -8.43 -21.85 15.32
CA PRO A 62 -8.80 -22.78 14.27
C PRO A 62 -7.56 -23.56 13.80
N PRO A 63 -7.68 -24.84 13.43
CA PRO A 63 -6.52 -25.61 12.98
C PRO A 63 -5.84 -24.85 11.83
N MET A 64 -4.62 -24.38 12.08
CA MET A 64 -3.88 -23.57 11.14
C MET A 64 -3.45 -24.50 10.00
N GLN A 65 -4.03 -24.29 8.82
CA GLN A 65 -3.63 -25.04 7.62
C GLN A 65 -2.14 -24.77 7.37
N PRO A 66 -1.35 -25.77 6.95
CA PRO A 66 0.02 -25.53 6.50
C PRO A 66 0.02 -24.50 5.39
N VAL A 67 0.78 -23.42 5.56
CA VAL A 67 0.96 -22.38 4.55
C VAL A 67 2.20 -22.72 3.75
N ASP A 68 2.07 -22.86 2.43
CA ASP A 68 3.21 -22.97 1.53
C ASP A 68 3.81 -21.58 1.29
N ILE A 69 4.95 -21.32 1.92
CA ILE A 69 5.65 -20.04 1.84
C ILE A 69 6.27 -19.83 0.45
N ASP A 70 6.72 -20.91 -0.20
CA ASP A 70 7.35 -20.82 -1.52
C ASP A 70 6.31 -20.48 -2.59
N GLU A 71 5.11 -21.06 -2.52
CA GLU A 71 4.01 -20.70 -3.40
C GLU A 71 3.65 -19.21 -3.31
N ILE A 72 3.56 -18.67 -2.08
CA ILE A 72 3.30 -17.25 -1.83
C ILE A 72 4.43 -16.39 -2.41
N ALA A 73 5.68 -16.72 -2.10
CA ALA A 73 6.83 -15.95 -2.55
C ALA A 73 6.94 -15.93 -4.09
N ASN A 74 6.78 -17.09 -4.73
CA ASN A 74 6.83 -17.21 -6.19
C ASN A 74 5.69 -16.47 -6.89
N THR A 75 4.52 -16.39 -6.23
CA THR A 75 3.38 -15.62 -6.76
C THR A 75 3.62 -14.11 -6.64
N TRP A 76 4.17 -13.64 -5.52
CA TRP A 76 4.22 -12.22 -5.21
C TRP A 76 5.51 -11.52 -5.61
N ALA A 77 6.66 -12.20 -5.64
CA ALA A 77 7.93 -11.57 -5.98
C ALA A 77 7.93 -10.89 -7.38
N PRO A 78 7.46 -11.55 -8.47
CA PRO A 78 7.38 -10.89 -9.78
C PRO A 78 6.40 -9.71 -9.81
N ARG A 79 5.32 -9.82 -9.03
CA ARG A 79 4.31 -8.76 -8.91
C ARG A 79 4.88 -7.53 -8.21
N PHE A 80 5.70 -7.73 -7.17
CA PHE A 80 6.40 -6.64 -6.52
C PHE A 80 7.48 -6.02 -7.40
N GLU A 81 8.18 -6.81 -8.22
CA GLU A 81 9.12 -6.28 -9.21
C GLU A 81 8.43 -5.35 -10.22
N LEU A 82 7.22 -5.68 -10.65
CA LEU A 82 6.42 -4.78 -11.49
C LEU A 82 6.04 -3.49 -10.74
N LEU A 83 5.65 -3.57 -9.48
CA LEU A 83 5.27 -2.42 -8.66
C LEU A 83 6.45 -1.52 -8.26
N ALA A 84 7.64 -2.08 -8.10
CA ALA A 84 8.81 -1.37 -7.58
C ALA A 84 9.37 -0.30 -8.55
N ASP A 85 9.01 -0.35 -9.83
CA ASP A 85 9.40 0.68 -10.79
C ASP A 85 8.55 1.94 -10.62
N LEU A 86 9.25 3.07 -10.44
CA LEU A 86 8.65 4.37 -10.23
C LEU A 86 7.69 4.78 -11.37
N THR A 87 8.06 4.48 -12.62
CA THR A 87 7.25 4.86 -13.77
C THR A 87 5.95 4.08 -13.80
N ARG A 88 6.01 2.75 -13.69
CA ARG A 88 4.84 1.87 -13.64
C ARG A 88 3.95 2.22 -12.45
N LEU A 89 4.53 2.47 -11.28
CA LEU A 89 3.77 2.87 -10.10
C LEU A 89 2.99 4.16 -10.35
N LYS A 90 3.62 5.21 -10.88
CA LYS A 90 2.94 6.47 -11.23
C LYS A 90 1.78 6.27 -12.21
N LEU A 91 1.98 5.43 -13.23
CA LEU A 91 0.93 5.12 -14.21
C LEU A 91 -0.24 4.39 -13.55
N LEU A 92 0.04 3.36 -12.75
CA LEU A 92 -0.96 2.57 -12.04
C LEU A 92 -1.74 3.43 -11.03
N SER A 93 -1.06 4.26 -10.24
CA SER A 93 -1.68 5.21 -9.32
C SER A 93 -2.60 6.19 -10.05
N TYR A 94 -2.18 6.72 -11.20
CA TYR A 94 -3.03 7.62 -11.98
C TYR A 94 -4.26 6.91 -12.54
N MET A 95 -4.12 5.70 -13.08
CA MET A 95 -5.26 4.91 -13.57
C MET A 95 -6.22 4.47 -12.47
N HIS A 96 -5.71 4.27 -11.26
CA HIS A 96 -6.52 3.94 -10.09
C HIS A 96 -7.42 5.12 -9.70
N ILE A 97 -6.91 6.35 -9.74
CA ILE A 97 -7.69 7.56 -9.45
C ILE A 97 -8.59 7.94 -10.64
N TYR A 98 -8.08 7.82 -11.87
CA TYR A 98 -8.73 8.24 -13.11
C TYR A 98 -8.82 7.07 -14.11
N PRO A 99 -9.79 6.15 -13.94
CA PRO A 99 -9.96 5.02 -14.86
C PRO A 99 -10.34 5.50 -16.27
N GLY A 100 -9.81 4.84 -17.30
CA GLY A 100 -10.11 5.13 -18.71
C GLY A 100 -9.26 6.27 -19.30
N SER A 101 -8.14 6.59 -18.65
CA SER A 101 -7.18 7.61 -19.07
C SER A 101 -6.47 7.23 -20.37
N CYS A 102 -6.16 8.22 -21.22
CA CYS A 102 -5.42 7.98 -22.45
C CYS A 102 -3.90 8.03 -22.22
N VAL A 103 -3.12 7.54 -23.19
CA VAL A 103 -1.64 7.52 -23.09
C VAL A 103 -1.02 8.91 -22.86
N GLN A 104 -1.63 9.96 -23.42
CA GLN A 104 -1.14 11.32 -23.28
C GLN A 104 -1.28 11.83 -21.83
N ASP A 105 -2.43 11.57 -21.20
CA ASP A 105 -2.68 11.97 -19.80
C ASP A 105 -1.74 11.22 -18.86
N LEU A 106 -1.58 9.91 -19.10
CA LEU A 106 -0.70 9.04 -18.35
C LEU A 106 0.78 9.46 -18.45
N ALA A 107 1.25 9.78 -19.66
CA ALA A 107 2.61 10.28 -19.87
C ALA A 107 2.85 11.60 -19.14
N ASN A 108 1.87 12.52 -19.20
CA ASN A 108 1.95 13.81 -18.51
C ASN A 108 2.01 13.65 -16.99
N ALA A 109 1.16 12.78 -16.43
CA ALA A 109 1.11 12.47 -15.00
C ALA A 109 2.41 11.82 -14.51
N ALA A 110 2.93 10.84 -15.25
CA ALA A 110 4.18 10.16 -14.91
C ALA A 110 5.44 11.03 -15.15
N GLY A 111 5.34 12.09 -15.96
CA GLY A 111 6.46 12.97 -16.28
C GLY A 111 7.42 12.38 -17.31
N ILE A 112 6.91 11.60 -18.25
CA ILE A 112 7.67 10.87 -19.26
C ILE A 112 7.15 11.12 -20.67
N THR A 113 7.85 10.62 -21.69
CA THR A 113 7.38 10.69 -23.08
C THR A 113 6.23 9.70 -23.33
N GLN A 114 5.39 9.99 -24.33
CA GLN A 114 4.32 9.06 -24.74
C GLN A 114 4.87 7.71 -25.21
N THR A 115 6.06 7.69 -25.83
CA THR A 115 6.73 6.46 -26.23
C THR A 115 7.11 5.62 -25.02
N ALA A 116 7.73 6.23 -23.99
CA ALA A 116 8.07 5.54 -22.76
C ALA A 116 6.82 5.04 -22.03
N ALA A 117 5.76 5.85 -21.97
CA ALA A 117 4.47 5.45 -21.39
C ALA A 117 3.87 4.26 -22.14
N SER A 118 3.89 4.28 -23.48
CA SER A 118 3.39 3.17 -24.31
C SER A 118 4.15 1.87 -24.06
N GLN A 119 5.48 1.95 -23.89
CA GLN A 119 6.29 0.78 -23.57
C GLN A 119 5.96 0.23 -22.18
N ALA A 120 5.84 1.08 -21.16
CA ALA A 120 5.45 0.66 -19.82
C ALA A 120 4.03 0.05 -19.79
N LEU A 121 3.08 0.66 -20.51
CA LEU A 121 1.71 0.15 -20.64
C LEU A 121 1.65 -1.18 -21.39
N ARG A 122 2.55 -1.41 -22.35
CA ARG A 122 2.69 -2.71 -23.00
C ARG A 122 3.11 -3.77 -21.99
N VAL A 123 4.17 -3.54 -21.22
CA VAL A 123 4.61 -4.47 -20.17
C VAL A 123 3.48 -4.75 -19.18
N LEU A 124 2.81 -3.71 -18.66
CA LEU A 124 1.69 -3.87 -17.72
C LEU A 124 0.52 -4.67 -18.32
N ARG A 125 0.25 -4.53 -19.63
CA ARG A 125 -0.82 -5.27 -20.29
C ARG A 125 -0.43 -6.72 -20.54
N ASP A 126 0.81 -6.97 -20.95
CA ASP A 126 1.33 -8.30 -21.21
C ASP A 126 1.34 -9.13 -19.90
N GLU A 127 1.55 -8.47 -18.76
CA GLU A 127 1.44 -9.04 -17.39
C GLU A 127 0.00 -9.06 -16.84
N GLY A 128 -0.98 -8.56 -17.60
CA GLY A 128 -2.40 -8.60 -17.22
C GLY A 128 -2.86 -7.56 -16.17
N TRP A 129 -2.03 -6.58 -15.83
CA TRP A 129 -2.34 -5.56 -14.82
C TRP A 129 -3.33 -4.51 -15.32
N VAL A 130 -3.28 -4.21 -16.61
CA VAL A 130 -4.09 -3.16 -17.23
C VAL A 130 -4.85 -3.70 -18.43
N SER A 131 -6.02 -3.12 -18.69
CA SER A 131 -6.76 -3.34 -19.92
C SER A 131 -6.68 -2.09 -20.82
N ALA A 132 -6.88 -2.30 -22.12
CA ALA A 132 -6.80 -1.25 -23.12
C ALA A 132 -8.01 -1.35 -24.05
N ASP A 133 -8.93 -0.40 -23.92
CA ASP A 133 -10.16 -0.34 -24.69
C ASP A 133 -10.10 0.78 -25.72
N ARG A 134 -10.54 0.48 -26.94
CA ARG A 134 -10.54 1.47 -28.02
C ARG A 134 -11.81 2.31 -27.97
N ASP A 135 -11.66 3.60 -27.69
CA ASP A 135 -12.74 4.59 -27.73
C ASP A 135 -12.52 5.54 -28.92
N GLY A 136 -13.20 5.24 -30.02
CA GLY A 136 -13.05 5.95 -31.29
C GLY A 136 -11.62 5.86 -31.84
N ARG A 137 -10.88 6.97 -31.76
CA ARG A 137 -9.48 7.07 -32.21
C ARG A 137 -8.47 6.93 -31.07
N LEU A 138 -8.92 6.94 -29.82
CA LEU A 138 -8.05 6.90 -28.64
C LEU A 138 -8.09 5.51 -27.99
N MET A 139 -6.97 5.10 -27.42
CA MET A 139 -6.92 3.95 -26.51
C MET A 139 -7.07 4.46 -25.08
N ARG A 140 -7.95 3.82 -24.32
CA ARG A 140 -8.20 4.08 -22.91
C ARG A 140 -7.66 2.94 -22.08
N TYR A 141 -6.97 3.27 -21.00
CA TYR A 141 -6.37 2.29 -20.11
C TYR A 141 -7.04 2.30 -18.75
N THR A 142 -7.24 1.12 -18.20
CA THR A 142 -7.84 0.90 -16.87
C THR A 142 -7.02 -0.12 -16.10
N LEU A 143 -6.90 0.10 -14.79
CA LEU A 143 -6.33 -0.88 -13.87
C LEU A 143 -7.30 -2.06 -13.72
N LYS A 144 -6.85 -3.28 -14.03
CA LYS A 144 -7.65 -4.50 -13.99
C LYS A 144 -7.35 -5.36 -12.77
N ASP A 145 -6.08 -5.44 -12.38
CA ASP A 145 -5.65 -6.36 -11.33
C ASP A 145 -6.18 -5.95 -9.94
N THR A 146 -6.97 -6.82 -9.33
CA THR A 146 -7.64 -6.56 -8.05
C THR A 146 -6.68 -6.42 -6.88
N ALA A 147 -5.61 -7.23 -6.85
CA ALA A 147 -4.68 -7.21 -5.73
C ALA A 147 -3.78 -5.95 -5.80
N ALA A 148 -3.42 -5.53 -7.01
CA ALA A 148 -2.79 -4.23 -7.28
C ALA A 148 -3.69 -3.08 -6.83
N HIS A 149 -4.97 -3.12 -7.21
CA HIS A 149 -5.96 -2.12 -6.80
C HIS A 149 -6.06 -2.01 -5.27
N GLN A 150 -6.10 -3.14 -4.56
CA GLN A 150 -6.10 -3.19 -3.10
C GLN A 150 -4.80 -2.61 -2.50
N MET A 151 -3.65 -2.95 -3.08
CA MET A 151 -2.36 -2.42 -2.62
C MET A 151 -2.28 -0.90 -2.82
N LEU A 152 -2.72 -0.39 -3.97
CA LEU A 152 -2.75 1.05 -4.24
C LEU A 152 -3.68 1.78 -3.28
N HIS A 153 -4.83 1.20 -2.96
CA HIS A 153 -5.73 1.72 -1.94
C HIS A 153 -5.04 1.75 -0.55
N PHE A 154 -4.32 0.68 -0.19
CA PHE A 154 -3.60 0.59 1.09
C PHE A 154 -2.52 1.66 1.25
N ILE A 155 -1.75 1.95 0.19
CA ILE A 155 -0.68 2.98 0.23
C ILE A 155 -1.22 4.42 0.13
N GLY A 156 -2.54 4.61 0.18
CA GLY A 156 -3.17 5.93 0.29
C GLY A 156 -3.72 6.51 -1.02
N HIS A 157 -3.82 5.73 -2.10
CA HIS A 157 -4.53 6.19 -3.30
C HIS A 157 -6.04 6.01 -3.13
N ILE A 158 -6.72 7.10 -2.76
CA ILE A 158 -8.19 7.17 -2.70
C ILE A 158 -8.80 7.43 -4.09
N HIS A 159 -9.97 6.86 -4.35
CA HIS A 159 -10.77 7.21 -5.54
C HIS A 159 -11.43 8.57 -5.35
N VAL A 160 -11.54 9.34 -6.44
CA VAL A 160 -12.31 10.59 -6.49
C VAL A 160 -13.55 10.39 -7.34
#